data_AF-A0A960YA37-F1
#
_entry.id   AF-A0A960YA37-F1
#
_cell.length_a   1.000
_cell.length_b   1.000
_cell.length_c   1.000
_cell.angle_alpha   90.00
_cell.angle_beta   90.00
_cell.angle_gamma   90.00
#
_symmetry.space_group_name_H-M   'P 1'
#
loop_
_entity.id
_entity.type
_entity.pdbx_description
1 polymer ?
#
loop_
_entity_poly.entity_id
_entity_poly.type
_entity_poly.pdbx_seq_one_letter_code
_entity_poly.pdbx_strand_id
1 'polypeptide(L)'
;CVFMGPTSPEVLGDYMAGSNHVLPTAGNARFASPLSTQTFMHAANIMRATTAALEHLADATVRLAESEGLYAHAHALKIRLDEKIDEE
;
A
#
# COMPACT_ATOMS: atom_id res chain seq x y z
N CYS A 1 -13.57 -17.84 -7.88
CA CYS A 1 -14.87 -17.61 -8.55
C CYS A 1 -15.96 -18.12 -7.64
N VAL A 2 -17.12 -17.45 -7.58
CA VAL A 2 -18.29 -17.92 -6.83
C VAL A 2 -19.44 -17.99 -7.82
N PHE A 3 -20.11 -19.14 -7.90
CA PHE A 3 -21.23 -19.40 -8.79
C PHE A 3 -22.52 -19.45 -7.97
N MET A 4 -23.54 -18.68 -8.34
CA MET A 4 -24.74 -18.51 -7.54
C MET A 4 -26.01 -18.87 -8.32
N GLY A 5 -26.68 -19.93 -7.87
CA GLY A 5 -27.96 -20.38 -8.42
C GLY A 5 -27.84 -21.41 -9.56
N PRO A 6 -28.96 -22.09 -9.91
CA PRO A 6 -28.94 -23.22 -10.86
C PRO A 6 -28.54 -22.84 -12.29
N THR A 7 -28.64 -21.56 -12.67
CA THR A 7 -28.38 -21.05 -14.02
C THR A 7 -26.98 -20.48 -14.19
N SER A 8 -26.09 -20.67 -13.21
CA SER A 8 -24.71 -20.17 -13.25
C SER A 8 -23.70 -21.32 -13.17
N PRO A 9 -23.67 -22.23 -14.17
CA PRO A 9 -22.71 -23.33 -14.17
C PRO A 9 -21.28 -22.84 -14.33
N GLU A 10 -20.32 -23.60 -13.79
CA GLU A 10 -18.88 -23.32 -13.83
C GLU A 10 -18.37 -23.03 -15.25
N VAL A 11 -18.86 -23.80 -16.23
CA VAL A 11 -18.49 -23.66 -17.65
C VAL A 11 -18.73 -22.25 -18.20
N LEU A 12 -19.72 -21.50 -17.72
CA LEU A 12 -19.87 -20.11 -18.15
C LEU A 12 -18.73 -19.25 -17.62
N GLY A 13 -18.30 -19.44 -16.38
CA GLY A 13 -17.18 -18.75 -15.76
C GLY A 13 -15.84 -19.03 -16.43
N ASP A 14 -15.68 -20.24 -16.94
CA ASP A 14 -14.46 -20.68 -17.64
C ASP A 14 -14.30 -20.07 -19.02
N TYR A 15 -15.39 -19.64 -19.67
CA TYR A 15 -15.36 -19.25 -21.08
C TYR A 15 -15.89 -17.85 -21.38
N MET A 16 -17.07 -17.48 -20.86
CA MET A 16 -17.83 -16.34 -21.42
C MET A 16 -18.43 -15.38 -20.38
N ALA A 17 -18.46 -15.73 -19.10
CA ALA A 17 -19.00 -14.85 -18.07
C ALA A 17 -18.13 -13.60 -17.81
N GLY A 18 -16.92 -13.54 -18.38
CA GLY A 18 -15.98 -12.43 -18.22
C GLY A 18 -15.09 -12.52 -16.97
N SER A 19 -15.35 -13.48 -16.08
CA SER A 19 -14.42 -13.82 -14.99
C SER A 19 -13.13 -14.43 -15.52
N ASN A 20 -12.04 -14.33 -14.74
CA ASN A 20 -10.79 -15.01 -15.06
C ASN A 20 -10.77 -16.41 -14.41
N HIS A 21 -10.59 -17.46 -15.22
CA HIS A 21 -10.52 -18.84 -14.74
C HIS A 21 -9.14 -19.27 -14.22
N VAL A 22 -8.13 -18.39 -14.29
CA VAL A 22 -6.82 -18.61 -13.65
C VAL A 22 -6.99 -18.32 -12.15
N LEU A 23 -7.32 -19.37 -11.41
CA LEU A 23 -7.66 -19.32 -9.99
C LEU A 23 -6.57 -19.98 -9.12
N PRO A 24 -6.38 -19.50 -7.88
CA PRO A 24 -5.51 -20.15 -6.92
C PRO A 24 -6.09 -21.50 -6.47
N THR A 25 -5.29 -22.56 -6.55
CA THR A 25 -5.65 -23.93 -6.15
C THR A 25 -4.84 -24.40 -4.94
N ALA A 26 -4.97 -25.68 -4.54
CA ALA A 26 -4.23 -26.28 -3.42
C ALA A 26 -4.35 -25.51 -2.07
N GLY A 27 -5.50 -24.87 -1.83
CA GLY A 27 -5.77 -24.09 -0.61
C GLY A 27 -5.29 -22.63 -0.65
N ASN A 28 -4.61 -22.20 -1.72
CA ASN A 28 -4.09 -20.84 -1.85
C ASN A 28 -5.19 -19.78 -1.94
N ALA A 29 -6.43 -20.15 -2.24
CA ALA A 29 -7.59 -19.25 -2.20
C ALA A 29 -7.83 -18.60 -0.81
N ARG A 30 -7.17 -19.08 0.26
CA ARG A 30 -7.19 -18.46 1.60
C ARG A 30 -6.48 -17.10 1.66
N PHE A 31 -5.52 -16.84 0.77
CA PHE A 31 -4.68 -15.64 0.81
C PHE A 31 -4.32 -15.06 -0.57
N ALA A 32 -4.56 -15.81 -1.65
CA ALA A 32 -4.32 -15.36 -3.02
C ALA A 32 -5.65 -15.05 -3.73
N SER A 33 -5.62 -14.04 -4.60
CA SER A 33 -6.74 -13.65 -5.45
C SER A 33 -6.69 -14.36 -6.81
N PRO A 34 -7.84 -14.48 -7.52
CA PRO A 34 -7.86 -14.77 -8.95
C PRO A 34 -6.95 -13.83 -9.75
N LEU A 35 -6.43 -14.30 -10.89
CA LEU A 35 -5.69 -13.45 -11.82
C LEU A 35 -6.56 -12.26 -12.24
N SER A 36 -6.00 -11.05 -12.17
CA SER A 36 -6.70 -9.82 -12.55
C SER A 36 -5.73 -8.87 -13.26
N THR A 37 -6.25 -7.77 -13.80
CA THR A 37 -5.41 -6.71 -14.39
C THR A 37 -4.38 -6.17 -13.39
N GLN A 38 -4.73 -6.11 -12.10
CA GLN A 38 -3.83 -5.67 -11.04
C GLN A 38 -2.59 -6.56 -10.90
N THR A 39 -2.67 -7.84 -11.25
CA THR A 39 -1.51 -8.76 -11.24
C THR A 39 -0.39 -8.28 -12.18
N PHE A 40 -0.73 -7.52 -13.21
CA PHE A 40 0.21 -6.96 -14.18
C PHE A 40 0.61 -5.51 -13.88
N MET A 41 0.13 -4.95 -12.76
CA MET A 41 0.44 -3.58 -12.34
C MET A 41 1.37 -3.57 -11.15
N HIS A 42 2.23 -2.56 -11.07
CA HIS A 42 3.06 -2.29 -9.89
C HIS A 42 2.41 -1.19 -9.04
N ALA A 43 2.13 -1.48 -7.78
CA ALA A 43 1.63 -0.49 -6.83
C ALA A 43 2.79 0.31 -6.24
N ALA A 44 2.82 1.61 -6.48
CA ALA A 44 3.83 2.52 -5.94
C ALA A 44 3.17 3.63 -5.12
N ASN A 45 3.69 3.86 -3.90
CA ASN A 45 3.28 4.99 -3.07
C ASN A 45 4.20 6.18 -3.34
N ILE A 46 3.64 7.30 -3.77
CA ILE A 46 4.37 8.54 -4.03
C ILE A 46 3.90 9.58 -3.02
N MET A 47 4.82 10.15 -2.24
CA MET A 47 4.50 11.20 -1.26
C MET A 47 5.25 12.51 -1.55
N ARG A 48 4.55 13.62 -1.33
CA ARG A 48 5.12 14.97 -1.34
C ARG A 48 4.57 15.72 -0.13
N ALA A 49 5.45 16.18 0.75
CA ALA A 49 5.09 17.02 1.88
C ALA A 49 5.25 18.49 1.52
N THR A 50 4.37 19.34 2.05
CA THR A 50 4.61 20.79 2.10
C THR A 50 5.42 21.11 3.35
N THR A 51 6.06 22.28 3.38
CA THR A 51 6.77 22.78 4.57
C THR A 51 5.86 22.84 5.79
N ALA A 52 4.63 23.34 5.64
CA ALA A 52 3.66 23.39 6.72
C ALA A 52 3.31 21.98 7.27
N ALA A 53 3.22 20.98 6.40
CA ALA A 53 2.98 19.59 6.82
C ALA A 53 4.20 19.01 7.55
N LEU A 54 5.42 19.32 7.09
CA LEU A 54 6.66 18.91 7.76
C LEU A 54 6.71 19.46 9.19
N GLU A 55 6.50 20.77 9.35
CA GLU A 55 6.50 21.45 10.66
C GLU A 55 5.43 20.90 11.59
N HIS A 56 4.20 20.72 11.07
CA HIS A 56 3.08 20.23 11.84
C HIS A 56 3.30 18.80 12.37
N LEU A 57 3.97 17.95 11.59
CA LEU A 57 4.20 16.54 11.94
C LEU A 57 5.56 16.28 12.59
N ALA A 58 6.42 17.29 12.68
CA ALA A 58 7.82 17.12 13.06
C ALA A 58 8.00 16.54 14.46
N ASP A 59 7.39 17.17 15.47
CA ASP A 59 7.53 16.75 16.88
C ASP A 59 7.06 15.30 17.07
N ALA A 60 5.89 14.97 16.54
CA ALA A 60 5.34 13.62 16.64
C ALA A 60 6.26 12.58 15.96
N THR A 61 6.81 12.91 14.80
CA THR A 61 7.72 12.03 14.05
C THR A 61 9.04 11.83 14.78
N VAL A 62 9.63 12.88 15.33
CA VAL A 62 10.85 12.81 16.15
C VAL A 62 10.63 11.92 17.36
N ARG A 63 9.53 12.15 18.11
CA ARG A 63 9.22 11.39 19.32
C ARG A 63 9.00 9.91 19.03
N LEU A 64 8.32 9.58 17.92
CA LEU A 64 8.18 8.20 17.46
C LEU A 64 9.54 7.58 17.15
N ALA A 65 10.36 8.25 16.33
CA ALA A 65 11.69 7.76 15.96
C ALA A 65 12.62 7.57 17.18
N GLU A 66 12.59 8.48 18.14
CA GLU A 66 13.37 8.35 19.39
C GLU A 66 12.85 7.22 20.27
N SER A 67 11.52 7.04 20.37
CA SER A 67 10.92 5.93 21.13
C SER A 67 11.25 4.56 20.54
N GLU A 68 11.47 4.48 19.23
CA GLU A 68 11.92 3.28 18.53
C GLU A 68 13.46 3.09 18.57
N GLY A 69 14.20 4.03 19.19
CA GLY A 69 15.67 4.02 19.22
C GLY A 69 16.34 4.38 17.89
N LEU A 70 15.58 4.90 16.93
CA LEU A 70 16.04 5.30 15.59
C LEU A 70 16.51 6.75 15.55
N TYR A 71 17.52 7.09 16.36
CA TYR A 71 18.01 8.47 16.52
C TYR A 71 18.47 9.13 15.21
N ALA A 72 19.01 8.35 14.26
CA ALA A 72 19.39 8.86 12.95
C ALA A 72 18.18 9.36 12.13
N HIS A 73 17.02 8.71 12.27
CA HIS A 73 15.78 9.15 11.61
C HIS A 73 15.25 10.45 12.24
N ALA A 74 15.26 10.53 13.58
CA ALA A 74 14.92 11.75 14.29
C ALA A 74 15.83 12.91 13.91
N HIS A 75 17.15 12.66 13.87
CA HIS A 75 18.15 13.67 13.50
C HIS A 75 17.98 14.16 12.06
N ALA A 76 17.68 13.27 11.11
CA ALA A 76 17.42 13.65 9.72
C ALA A 76 16.25 14.64 9.59
N LEU A 77 15.23 14.52 10.45
CA LEU A 77 14.12 15.47 10.49
C LEU A 77 14.54 16.79 11.14
N LYS A 78 15.25 16.74 12.26
CA LYS A 78 15.72 17.93 13.01
C LYS A 78 16.58 18.84 12.15
N ILE A 79 17.55 18.29 11.39
CA ILE A 79 18.39 19.08 10.48
C ILE A 79 17.54 19.87 9.47
N ARG A 80 16.46 19.28 8.93
CA ARG A 80 15.60 19.95 7.95
C ARG A 80 14.74 21.07 8.55
N LEU A 81 14.52 21.04 9.86
CA LEU A 81 13.88 22.13 10.58
C LEU A 81 14.91 23.24 10.89
N ASP A 82 16.12 22.85 11.28
CA ASP A 82 17.21 23.76 11.63
C ASP A 82 17.74 24.53 10.40
N GLU A 83 17.92 23.87 9.25
CA GLU A 83 18.29 24.53 7.97
C GLU A 83 17.28 25.62 7.56
N LYS A 84 16.02 25.51 8.01
CA LYS A 84 15.00 26.51 7.75
C LYS A 84 15.13 27.75 8.67
N ILE A 85 15.72 27.60 9.85
CA ILE A 85 16.01 28.70 10.78
C ILE A 85 17.17 29.57 10.26
N ASP A 86 18.07 28.97 9.47
CA ASP A 86 19.24 29.66 8.90
C ASP A 86 18.97 30.36 7.54
N GLU A 87 17.84 30.06 6.87
CA GLU A 87 17.42 30.68 5.60
C GLU A 87 16.39 31.82 5.75
N GLU A 88 15.91 32.11 6.97
CA GLU A 88 15.02 33.24 7.33
C GLU A 88 15.78 34.36 8.05
#